data_AF-W4H9H8-F1
#
_entry.id   AF-W4H9H8-F1
#
_cell.length_a   1.000
_cell.length_b   1.000
_cell.length_c   1.000
_cell.angle_alpha   90.00
_cell.angle_beta   90.00
_cell.angle_gamma   90.00
#
_symmetry.space_group_name_H-M   'P 1'
#
loop_
_entity.id
_entity.type
_entity.pdbx_description
1 polymer ?
#
loop_
_entity_poly.entity_id
_entity_poly.type
_entity_poly.pdbx_seq_one_letter_code
_entity_poly.pdbx_strand_id
1 'polypeptide(L)'
;MASSTFDTWLATRLEELSVDSEVYGEYVKGIVADTETELEERCSTAVDILRAVLGDDAALDTMAGELQAKWTEHELEVIELKAQELEKAKARHLVEKMEELKLVELNKQAEADKAQARSHMSKEELQQREKILRDYGAVGDSEFDEDGNVIFKGSQQTEELSVVNTNRGQGKVAQQELRDKMKKEHDAKVKREKELLEADRLRKDKAQKRTQKREKQRGCG
;
A
#
# COMPACT_ATOMS: atom_id res chain seq x y z
N MET A 1 -11.22 -5.86 -27.91
CA MET A 1 -11.38 -4.81 -26.89
C MET A 1 -12.86 -4.51 -26.80
N ALA A 2 -13.45 -4.38 -25.62
CA ALA A 2 -14.83 -3.93 -25.53
C ALA A 2 -14.87 -2.47 -26.01
N SER A 3 -15.55 -2.20 -27.12
CA SER A 3 -15.80 -0.84 -27.59
C SER A 3 -16.65 -0.14 -26.53
N SER A 4 -16.24 1.05 -26.08
CA SER A 4 -17.06 1.79 -25.12
C SER A 4 -18.37 2.23 -25.77
N THR A 5 -19.36 2.57 -24.94
CA THR A 5 -20.63 3.17 -25.38
C THR A 5 -20.38 4.41 -26.24
N PHE A 6 -19.40 5.22 -25.87
CA PHE A 6 -18.92 6.37 -26.63
C PHE A 6 -18.30 6.00 -27.98
N ASP A 7 -17.40 5.01 -28.01
CA ASP A 7 -16.71 4.60 -29.24
C ASP A 7 -17.70 4.11 -30.31
N THR A 8 -18.70 3.35 -29.87
CA THR A 8 -19.76 2.84 -30.77
C THR A 8 -20.64 3.97 -31.30
N TRP A 9 -20.99 4.93 -30.43
CA TRP A 9 -21.76 6.11 -30.82
C TRP A 9 -20.99 7.00 -31.81
N LEU A 10 -19.71 7.27 -31.52
CA LEU A 10 -18.86 8.09 -32.36
C LEU A 10 -18.66 7.45 -33.74
N ALA A 11 -18.41 6.14 -33.80
CA ALA A 11 -18.27 5.41 -35.06
C ALA A 11 -19.54 5.52 -35.91
N THR A 12 -20.72 5.29 -35.32
CA THR A 12 -22.01 5.43 -36.00
C THR A 12 -22.20 6.86 -36.52
N ARG A 13 -21.86 7.87 -35.71
CA ARG A 13 -22.03 9.28 -36.09
C ARG A 13 -21.11 9.69 -37.23
N LEU A 14 -19.87 9.18 -37.25
CA LEU A 14 -18.92 9.43 -38.34
C LEU A 14 -19.34 8.72 -39.64
N GLU A 15 -19.89 7.51 -39.55
CA GLU A 15 -20.43 6.76 -40.69
C GLU A 15 -21.63 7.49 -41.33
N GLU A 16 -22.51 8.09 -40.53
CA GLU A 16 -23.62 8.94 -41.04
C GLU A 16 -23.11 10.14 -41.84
N LEU A 17 -21.95 10.69 -41.47
CA LEU A 17 -21.28 11.79 -42.16
C LEU A 17 -20.42 11.31 -43.34
N SER A 18 -20.42 10.01 -43.66
CA SER A 18 -19.57 9.39 -44.68
C SER A 18 -18.06 9.65 -44.43
N VAL A 19 -17.67 9.75 -43.17
CA VAL A 19 -16.28 9.87 -42.72
C VAL A 19 -15.78 8.52 -42.25
N ASP A 20 -14.51 8.22 -42.53
CA ASP A 20 -13.84 7.02 -42.02
C ASP A 20 -13.79 7.05 -40.49
N SER A 21 -14.57 6.16 -39.86
CA SER A 21 -14.71 6.06 -38.42
C SER A 21 -13.47 5.50 -37.73
N GLU A 22 -12.64 4.71 -38.41
CA GLU A 22 -11.41 4.15 -37.84
C GLU A 22 -10.34 5.25 -37.72
N VAL A 23 -10.17 6.05 -38.77
CA VAL A 23 -9.20 7.15 -38.77
C VAL A 23 -9.69 8.29 -37.87
N TYR A 24 -10.86 8.87 -38.18
CA TYR A 24 -11.32 10.07 -37.48
C TYR A 24 -11.88 9.79 -36.10
N GLY A 25 -12.35 8.56 -35.82
CA GLY A 25 -12.80 8.17 -34.49
C GLY A 25 -11.68 8.26 -33.46
N GLU A 26 -10.49 7.76 -33.79
CA GLU A 26 -9.32 7.85 -32.91
C GLU A 26 -8.86 9.30 -32.72
N TYR A 27 -8.84 10.11 -33.79
CA TYR A 27 -8.46 11.52 -33.70
C TYR A 27 -9.43 12.34 -32.84
N VAL A 28 -10.74 12.23 -33.09
CA VAL A 28 -11.77 12.93 -32.32
C VAL A 28 -11.71 12.49 -30.86
N LYS A 29 -11.65 11.18 -30.60
CA LYS A 29 -11.52 10.65 -29.25
C LYS A 29 -10.26 11.16 -28.56
N GLY A 30 -9.12 11.21 -29.25
CA GLY A 30 -7.85 11.70 -28.70
C GLY A 30 -7.95 13.15 -28.25
N ILE A 31 -8.60 14.01 -29.03
CA ILE A 31 -8.81 15.42 -28.69
C ILE A 31 -9.78 15.55 -27.52
N VAL A 32 -10.92 14.85 -27.57
CA VAL A 32 -11.93 14.95 -26.51
C VAL A 32 -11.44 14.31 -25.20
N ALA A 33 -10.52 13.34 -25.26
CA ALA A 33 -9.92 12.74 -24.06
C ALA A 33 -8.84 13.60 -23.38
N ASP A 34 -8.35 14.66 -24.02
CA ASP A 34 -7.26 15.48 -23.49
C ASP A 34 -7.72 16.29 -22.26
N THR A 35 -7.18 16.03 -21.07
CA THR A 35 -7.61 16.73 -19.86
C THR A 35 -7.01 18.13 -19.67
N GLU A 36 -6.12 18.60 -20.56
CA GLU A 36 -5.42 19.88 -20.38
C GLU A 36 -6.28 21.12 -20.70
N THR A 37 -7.33 20.96 -21.50
CA THR A 37 -8.22 22.04 -21.95
C THR A 37 -9.68 21.81 -21.55
N GLU A 38 -10.52 22.85 -21.64
CA GLU A 38 -11.94 22.72 -21.31
C GLU A 38 -12.65 21.79 -22.30
N LEU A 39 -13.62 21.00 -21.83
CA LEU A 39 -14.31 20.00 -22.66
C LEU A 39 -15.03 20.66 -23.85
N GLU A 40 -15.62 21.83 -23.63
CA GLU A 40 -16.30 22.59 -24.68
C GLU A 40 -15.34 23.01 -25.80
N GLU A 41 -14.15 23.51 -25.44
CA GLU A 41 -13.11 23.90 -26.40
C GLU A 41 -12.58 22.70 -27.19
N ARG A 42 -12.39 21.56 -26.53
CA ARG A 42 -11.95 20.30 -27.18
C ARG A 42 -12.99 19.76 -28.14
N CYS A 43 -14.26 19.74 -27.73
CA CYS A 43 -15.36 19.33 -28.59
C CYS A 43 -15.48 20.25 -29.81
N SER A 44 -15.36 21.57 -29.63
CA SER A 44 -15.33 22.52 -30.75
C SER A 44 -14.15 22.23 -31.68
N THR A 45 -12.95 22.04 -31.14
CA THR A 45 -11.74 21.76 -31.92
C THR A 45 -11.88 20.46 -32.73
N ALA A 46 -12.45 19.41 -32.13
CA ALA A 46 -12.71 18.15 -32.81
C ALA A 46 -13.70 18.34 -33.98
N VAL A 47 -14.75 19.13 -33.78
CA VAL A 47 -15.73 19.45 -34.85
C VAL A 47 -15.11 20.33 -35.93
N ASP A 48 -14.23 21.27 -35.58
CA ASP A 48 -13.56 22.14 -36.56
C ASP A 48 -12.64 21.34 -37.49
N ILE A 49 -12.00 20.27 -36.99
CA ILE A 49 -11.24 19.34 -37.82
C ILE A 49 -12.16 18.58 -38.78
N LEU A 50 -13.33 18.14 -38.30
CA LEU A 50 -14.31 17.48 -39.16
C LEU A 50 -14.88 18.44 -40.22
N ARG A 51 -15.12 19.71 -39.86
CA ARG A 51 -15.49 20.78 -40.80
C ARG A 51 -14.42 21.03 -41.85
N ALA A 52 -13.14 20.94 -41.50
CA ALA A 52 -12.06 21.08 -42.47
C ALA A 52 -12.07 19.97 -43.55
N VAL A 53 -12.64 18.80 -43.22
CA VAL A 53 -12.72 17.64 -44.12
C VAL A 53 -14.03 17.63 -44.92
N LEU A 54 -15.16 17.89 -44.24
CA LEU A 54 -16.50 17.80 -44.80
C LEU A 54 -17.01 19.12 -45.41
N GLY A 55 -16.38 20.24 -45.06
CA GLY A 55 -16.91 21.57 -45.34
C GLY A 55 -17.95 22.01 -44.32
N ASP A 56 -18.73 23.04 -44.69
CA ASP A 56 -19.75 23.67 -43.83
C ASP A 56 -21.05 22.86 -43.89
N ASP A 57 -21.04 21.66 -43.33
CA ASP A 57 -22.19 20.77 -43.22
C ASP A 57 -23.04 21.11 -41.99
N ALA A 58 -24.35 21.32 -42.18
CA ALA A 58 -25.31 21.62 -41.12
C ALA A 58 -25.40 20.51 -40.05
N ALA A 59 -25.03 19.27 -40.38
CA ALA A 59 -24.97 18.17 -39.43
C ALA A 59 -23.89 18.38 -38.35
N LEU A 60 -22.89 19.24 -38.60
CA LEU A 60 -21.80 19.54 -37.66
C LEU A 60 -22.17 20.60 -36.63
N ASP A 61 -23.24 21.38 -36.87
CA ASP A 61 -23.65 22.48 -35.98
C ASP A 61 -24.10 22.00 -34.60
N THR A 62 -24.70 20.82 -34.52
CA THR A 62 -25.11 20.20 -33.24
C THR A 62 -24.05 19.25 -32.68
N MET A 63 -23.06 18.86 -33.48
CA MET A 63 -22.13 17.79 -33.14
C MET A 63 -21.27 18.12 -31.92
N ALA A 64 -20.88 19.38 -31.72
CA ALA A 64 -20.07 19.78 -30.56
C ALA A 64 -20.82 19.54 -29.23
N GLY A 65 -22.11 19.89 -29.18
CA GLY A 65 -22.97 19.66 -28.02
C GLY A 65 -23.27 18.18 -27.80
N GLU A 66 -23.49 17.43 -28.89
CA GLU A 66 -23.67 15.97 -28.83
C GLU A 66 -22.42 15.27 -28.28
N LEU A 67 -21.23 15.65 -28.77
CA LEU A 67 -19.93 15.16 -28.30
C LEU A 67 -19.73 15.44 -26.81
N GLN A 68 -20.01 16.66 -26.36
CA GLN A 68 -19.88 17.04 -24.95
C GLN A 68 -20.80 16.20 -24.05
N ALA A 69 -22.06 16.03 -24.45
CA ALA A 69 -23.03 15.25 -23.69
C ALA A 69 -22.61 13.77 -23.60
N LYS A 70 -22.22 13.18 -24.74
CA LYS A 70 -21.80 11.77 -24.82
C LYS A 70 -20.48 11.50 -24.11
N TRP A 71 -19.55 12.44 -24.15
CA TRP A 71 -18.29 12.31 -23.41
C TRP A 71 -18.52 12.38 -21.90
N THR A 72 -19.40 13.28 -21.44
CA THR A 72 -19.74 13.40 -20.02
C THR A 72 -20.42 12.13 -19.50
N GLU A 73 -21.33 11.55 -20.28
CA GLU A 73 -21.95 10.25 -19.98
C GLU A 73 -20.89 9.15 -19.85
N HIS A 74 -19.93 9.10 -20.78
CA HIS A 74 -18.83 8.14 -20.76
C HIS A 74 -17.90 8.33 -19.55
N GLU A 75 -17.57 9.57 -19.18
CA GLU A 75 -16.75 9.84 -17.99
C GLU A 75 -17.44 9.37 -16.71
N LEU A 76 -18.75 9.59 -16.60
CA LEU A 76 -19.56 9.10 -15.48
C LEU A 76 -19.56 7.56 -15.42
N GLU A 77 -19.77 6.89 -16.56
CA GLU A 77 -19.73 5.43 -16.67
C GLU A 77 -18.36 4.88 -16.23
N VAL A 78 -17.26 5.49 -16.69
CA VAL A 78 -15.90 5.10 -16.31
C VAL A 78 -15.64 5.30 -14.82
N ILE A 79 -16.14 6.38 -14.22
CA ILE A 79 -16.02 6.63 -12.78
C ILE A 79 -16.78 5.56 -11.99
N GLU A 80 -18.01 5.24 -12.40
CA GLU A 80 -18.83 4.22 -11.74
C GLU A 80 -18.18 2.83 -11.83
N LEU A 81 -17.70 2.43 -13.00
CA LEU A 81 -16.99 1.17 -13.19
C LEU A 81 -15.76 1.08 -12.30
N LYS A 82 -14.94 2.13 -12.23
CA LYS A 82 -13.76 2.18 -11.34
C LYS A 82 -14.16 2.08 -9.87
N ALA A 83 -15.27 2.71 -9.47
CA ALA A 83 -15.77 2.61 -8.09
C ALA A 83 -16.21 1.18 -7.75
N GLN A 84 -16.94 0.53 -8.64
CA GLN A 84 -17.37 -0.87 -8.47
C GLN A 84 -16.18 -1.84 -8.43
N GLU A 85 -15.16 -1.62 -9.28
CA GLU A 85 -13.94 -2.44 -9.26
C GLU A 85 -13.15 -2.27 -7.96
N LEU A 86 -13.05 -1.04 -7.45
CA LEU A 86 -12.41 -0.75 -6.18
C LEU A 86 -13.14 -1.41 -5.02
N GLU A 87 -14.48 -1.40 -5.02
CA GLU A 87 -15.28 -2.07 -4.01
C GLU A 87 -15.08 -3.60 -4.05
N LYS A 88 -15.11 -4.21 -5.24
CA LYS A 88 -14.81 -5.63 -5.43
C LYS A 88 -13.40 -5.98 -4.95
N ALA A 89 -12.41 -5.13 -5.22
CA ALA A 89 -11.05 -5.32 -4.74
C ALA A 89 -10.95 -5.27 -3.21
N LYS A 90 -11.61 -4.30 -2.58
CA LYS A 90 -11.69 -4.18 -1.11
C LYS A 90 -12.35 -5.40 -0.48
N ALA A 91 -13.45 -5.89 -1.06
CA ALA A 91 -14.15 -7.08 -0.58
C ALA A 91 -13.25 -8.32 -0.64
N ARG A 92 -12.53 -8.53 -1.75
CA ARG A 92 -11.56 -9.63 -1.89
C ARG A 92 -10.46 -9.57 -0.83
N HIS A 93 -9.86 -8.39 -0.65
CA HIS A 93 -8.81 -8.19 0.35
C HIS A 93 -9.33 -8.42 1.78
N LEU A 94 -10.59 -8.07 2.08
CA LEU A 94 -11.17 -8.32 3.39
C LEU A 94 -11.37 -9.81 3.66
N VAL A 95 -11.80 -10.58 2.65
CA VAL A 95 -11.91 -12.04 2.74
C VAL A 95 -10.55 -12.68 2.98
N GLU A 96 -9.54 -12.32 2.19
CA GLU A 96 -8.17 -12.83 2.35
C GLU A 96 -7.61 -12.54 3.75
N LYS A 97 -7.79 -11.32 4.24
CA LYS A 97 -7.38 -10.95 5.60
C LYS A 97 -8.12 -11.75 6.67
N MET A 98 -9.40 -12.04 6.47
CA MET A 98 -10.16 -12.87 7.41
C MET A 98 -9.66 -14.32 7.42
N GLU A 99 -9.29 -14.86 6.28
CA GLU A 99 -8.71 -16.20 6.17
C GLU A 99 -7.32 -16.28 6.82
N GLU A 100 -6.47 -15.28 6.60
CA GLU A 100 -5.18 -15.16 7.25
C GLU A 100 -5.32 -15.11 8.78
N LEU A 101 -6.24 -14.29 9.30
CA LEU A 101 -6.50 -14.20 10.74
C LEU A 101 -6.98 -15.53 11.33
N LYS A 102 -7.84 -16.27 10.62
CA LYS A 102 -8.26 -17.61 11.05
C LYS A 102 -7.08 -18.58 11.11
N LEU A 103 -6.17 -18.52 10.15
CA LEU A 103 -4.99 -19.38 10.11
C LEU A 103 -4.02 -19.05 11.26
N VAL A 104 -3.83 -17.77 11.55
CA VAL A 104 -3.02 -17.31 12.70
C VAL A 104 -3.62 -17.82 14.01
N GLU A 105 -4.94 -17.71 14.19
CA GLU A 105 -5.61 -18.17 15.40
C GLU A 105 -5.50 -19.70 15.56
N LEU A 106 -5.68 -20.45 14.47
CA LEU A 106 -5.51 -21.91 14.48
C LEU A 106 -4.08 -22.31 14.87
N ASN A 107 -3.07 -21.65 14.29
CA ASN A 107 -1.67 -21.91 14.63
C ASN A 107 -1.36 -21.57 16.10
N LYS A 108 -1.94 -20.48 16.61
CA LYS A 108 -1.79 -20.08 18.01
C LYS A 108 -2.41 -21.10 18.97
N GLN A 109 -3.60 -21.62 18.63
CA GLN A 109 -4.25 -22.69 19.40
C GLN A 109 -3.39 -23.97 19.38
N ALA A 110 -2.91 -24.39 18.20
CA ALA A 110 -2.05 -25.56 18.07
C ALA A 110 -0.73 -25.42 18.87
N GLU A 111 -0.13 -24.24 18.92
CA GLU A 111 1.05 -23.98 19.76
C GLU A 111 0.71 -23.99 21.25
N ALA A 112 -0.43 -23.43 21.66
CA ALA A 112 -0.90 -23.48 23.04
C ALA A 112 -1.16 -24.93 23.49
N ASP A 113 -1.79 -25.75 22.66
CA ASP A 113 -2.05 -27.17 22.94
C ASP A 113 -0.73 -27.95 23.07
N LYS A 114 0.24 -27.70 22.18
CA LYS A 114 1.59 -28.29 22.30
C LYS A 114 2.30 -27.86 23.58
N ALA A 115 2.16 -26.60 23.99
CA ALA A 115 2.76 -26.08 25.21
C ALA A 115 2.11 -26.71 26.46
N GLN A 116 0.79 -26.86 26.47
CA GLN A 116 0.06 -27.55 27.51
C GLN A 116 0.46 -29.04 27.58
N ALA A 117 0.55 -29.72 26.44
CA ALA A 117 1.02 -31.10 26.38
C ALA A 117 2.44 -31.25 26.95
N ARG A 118 3.35 -30.30 26.66
CA ARG A 118 4.69 -30.26 27.27
C ARG A 118 4.65 -30.08 28.78
N SER A 119 3.75 -29.24 29.30
CA SER A 119 3.58 -29.01 30.73
C SER A 119 3.12 -30.26 31.50
N HIS A 120 2.45 -31.19 30.83
CA HIS A 120 1.97 -32.43 31.43
C HIS A 120 2.93 -33.61 31.28
N MET A 121 4.08 -33.45 30.61
CA MET A 121 5.09 -34.50 30.49
C MET A 121 5.94 -34.62 31.76
N SER A 122 6.33 -35.85 32.09
CA SER A 122 7.28 -36.13 33.18
C SER A 122 8.69 -35.62 32.84
N LYS A 123 9.51 -35.40 33.88
CA LYS A 123 10.92 -34.97 33.73
C LYS A 123 11.74 -35.93 32.86
N GLU A 124 11.50 -37.24 32.99
CA GLU A 124 12.18 -38.27 32.19
C GLU A 124 11.77 -38.23 30.71
N GLU A 125 10.49 -37.98 30.42
CA GLU A 125 9.95 -37.90 29.05
C GLU A 125 10.46 -36.63 28.33
N LEU A 126 10.57 -35.52 29.06
CA LEU A 126 11.19 -34.28 28.57
C LEU A 126 12.66 -34.50 28.19
N GLN A 127 13.43 -35.22 29.02
CA GLN A 127 14.84 -35.54 28.76
C GLN A 127 15.02 -36.47 27.55
N GLN A 128 14.18 -37.49 27.42
CA GLN A 128 14.21 -38.38 26.25
C GLN A 128 13.89 -37.62 24.96
N ARG A 129 12.90 -36.73 25.01
CA ARG A 129 12.55 -35.86 23.87
C ARG A 129 13.68 -34.92 23.51
N GLU A 130 14.33 -34.29 24.48
CA GLU A 130 15.48 -33.41 24.24
C GLU A 130 16.67 -34.17 23.65
N LYS A 131 16.96 -35.36 24.16
CA LYS A 131 17.99 -36.25 23.60
C LYS A 131 17.72 -36.55 22.14
N ILE A 132 16.48 -36.93 21.79
CA ILE A 132 16.08 -37.14 20.40
C ILE A 132 16.26 -35.85 19.59
N LEU A 133 15.79 -34.70 20.07
CA LEU A 133 15.96 -33.44 19.35
C LEU A 133 17.43 -33.03 19.15
N ARG A 134 18.31 -33.38 20.10
CA ARG A 134 19.77 -33.20 20.00
C ARG A 134 20.37 -34.14 18.96
N ASP A 135 19.99 -35.41 18.98
CA ASP A 135 20.44 -36.44 18.01
C ASP A 135 20.04 -36.07 16.57
N TYR A 136 18.89 -35.42 16.39
CA TYR A 136 18.42 -34.90 15.10
C TYR A 136 18.84 -33.44 14.80
N GLY A 137 19.73 -32.85 15.61
CA GLY A 137 20.34 -31.54 15.34
C GLY A 137 19.39 -30.33 15.40
N ALA A 138 18.26 -30.45 16.08
CA ALA A 138 17.19 -29.45 16.09
C ALA A 138 17.30 -28.40 17.22
N VAL A 139 18.21 -28.57 18.18
CA VAL A 139 18.37 -27.66 19.35
C VAL A 139 19.83 -27.20 19.45
N GLY A 140 20.04 -25.89 19.59
CA GLY A 140 21.32 -25.36 20.04
C GLY A 140 21.45 -25.58 21.55
N ASP A 141 22.61 -26.08 21.98
CA ASP A 141 22.95 -26.59 23.31
C ASP A 141 22.27 -25.83 24.49
N SER A 142 21.18 -26.40 25.00
CA SER A 142 20.55 -26.00 26.26
C SER A 142 20.80 -27.09 27.30
N GLU A 143 21.16 -26.70 28.52
CA GLU A 143 21.32 -27.59 29.68
C GLU A 143 20.39 -27.13 30.81
N PHE A 144 20.01 -28.03 31.71
CA PHE A 144 19.22 -27.70 32.89
C PHE A 144 20.13 -27.52 34.12
N ASP A 145 19.83 -26.56 34.99
CA ASP A 145 20.50 -26.43 36.29
C ASP A 145 20.02 -27.47 37.31
N GLU A 146 20.67 -27.49 38.49
CA GLU A 146 20.34 -28.39 39.61
C GLU A 146 18.88 -28.23 40.09
N ASP A 147 18.23 -27.11 39.77
CA ASP A 147 16.84 -26.81 40.08
C ASP A 147 15.87 -27.11 38.91
N GLY A 148 16.39 -27.47 37.73
CA GLY A 148 15.60 -27.81 36.54
C GLY A 148 15.16 -26.61 35.69
N ASN A 149 15.84 -25.47 35.76
CA ASN A 149 15.64 -24.34 34.86
C ASN A 149 16.55 -24.45 33.62
N VAL A 150 16.05 -24.00 32.46
CA VAL A 150 16.79 -24.06 31.17
C VAL A 150 17.86 -22.96 31.12
N ILE A 151 19.12 -23.36 31.05
CA ILE A 151 20.28 -22.50 30.79
C ILE A 151 20.72 -22.65 29.33
N PHE A 152 20.73 -21.53 28.59
CA PHE A 152 21.38 -21.45 27.28
C PHE A 152 22.88 -21.18 27.48
N LYS A 153 23.74 -22.17 27.25
CA LYS A 153 25.18 -21.91 27.14
C LYS A 153 25.47 -21.37 25.74
N GLY A 154 26.04 -20.16 25.70
CA GLY A 154 26.57 -19.59 24.46
C GLY A 154 27.55 -20.58 23.83
N SER A 155 27.35 -20.84 22.54
CA SER A 155 28.03 -21.87 21.75
C SER A 155 29.51 -22.02 22.10
N GLN A 156 29.88 -23.11 22.75
CA GLN A 156 31.25 -23.61 22.60
C GLN A 156 31.37 -24.16 21.19
N GLN A 157 32.30 -23.58 20.44
CA GLN A 157 32.72 -24.09 19.13
C GLN A 157 33.18 -25.54 19.32
N THR A 158 32.31 -26.48 18.94
CA THR A 158 32.77 -27.80 18.56
C THR A 158 33.25 -27.67 17.13
N GLU A 159 34.53 -27.30 16.99
CA GLU A 159 35.27 -27.46 15.74
C GLU A 159 35.43 -28.95 15.49
N GLU A 160 34.46 -29.58 14.83
CA GLU A 160 34.73 -30.61 13.84
C GLU A 160 33.42 -31.02 13.15
N LEU A 161 33.44 -30.88 11.82
CA LEU A 161 32.50 -31.50 10.88
C LEU A 161 31.05 -30.98 10.91
N SER A 162 30.83 -29.78 10.38
CA SER A 162 29.60 -29.58 9.60
C SER A 162 29.81 -28.56 8.48
N VAL A 163 29.39 -28.94 7.28
CA VAL A 163 29.31 -28.05 6.13
C VAL A 163 28.33 -26.94 6.49
N VAL A 164 28.84 -25.73 6.68
CA VAL A 164 28.08 -24.56 7.10
C VAL A 164 27.00 -24.26 6.06
N ASN A 165 25.74 -24.44 6.43
CA ASN A 165 24.60 -24.11 5.58
C ASN A 165 24.47 -22.57 5.48
N THR A 166 24.86 -22.02 4.33
CA THR A 166 24.87 -20.58 4.00
C THR A 166 23.47 -19.94 4.08
N ASN A 167 22.39 -20.69 3.87
CA ASN A 167 21.03 -20.17 3.93
C ASN A 167 20.59 -19.81 5.36
N ARG A 168 21.09 -20.55 6.38
CA ARG A 168 20.82 -20.27 7.80
C ARG A 168 21.49 -18.98 8.28
N GLY A 169 22.66 -18.66 7.72
CA GLY A 169 23.34 -17.38 7.98
C GLY A 169 22.54 -16.20 7.41
N GLN A 170 22.06 -16.33 6.17
CA GLN A 170 21.29 -15.28 5.49
C GLN A 170 19.98 -14.96 6.19
N GLY A 171 19.25 -15.97 6.70
CA GLY A 171 18.02 -15.74 7.46
C GLY A 171 18.22 -14.97 8.77
N LYS A 172 19.32 -15.26 9.49
CA LYS A 172 19.66 -14.51 10.72
C LYS A 172 20.06 -13.07 10.44
N VAL A 173 20.82 -12.84 9.37
CA VAL A 173 21.22 -11.50 8.94
C VAL A 173 19.99 -10.69 8.54
N ALA A 174 19.08 -11.26 7.74
CA ALA A 174 17.85 -10.58 7.34
C ALA A 174 16.95 -10.21 8.54
N GLN A 175 16.83 -11.11 9.53
CA GLN A 175 16.04 -10.83 10.73
C GLN A 175 16.69 -9.76 11.62
N GLN A 176 18.02 -9.75 11.70
CA GLN A 176 18.77 -8.74 12.45
C GLN A 176 18.67 -7.36 11.77
N GLU A 177 18.80 -7.31 10.46
CA GLU A 177 18.64 -6.08 9.68
C GLU A 177 17.24 -5.47 9.83
N LEU A 178 16.20 -6.31 9.86
CA LEU A 178 14.83 -5.85 10.09
C LEU A 178 14.66 -5.24 11.49
N ARG A 179 15.22 -5.89 12.52
CA ARG A 179 15.20 -5.35 13.90
C ARG A 179 15.96 -4.04 14.00
N ASP A 180 17.12 -3.93 13.35
CA ASP A 180 17.94 -2.73 13.38
C ASP A 180 17.30 -1.57 12.60
N LYS A 181 16.61 -1.85 11.49
CA LYS A 181 15.81 -0.84 10.77
C LYS A 181 14.66 -0.32 11.62
N MET A 182 13.87 -1.21 12.23
CA MET A 182 12.76 -0.82 13.11
C MET A 182 13.23 0.02 14.30
N LYS A 183 14.36 -0.34 14.91
CA LYS A 183 14.96 0.42 16.00
C LYS A 183 15.42 1.81 15.54
N LYS A 184 16.10 1.90 14.40
CA LYS A 184 16.55 3.18 13.83
C LYS A 184 15.37 4.10 13.47
N GLU A 185 14.31 3.57 12.88
CA GLU A 185 13.11 4.34 12.55
C GLU A 185 12.39 4.85 13.80
N HIS A 186 12.25 4.00 14.82
CA HIS A 186 11.70 4.40 16.11
C HIS A 186 12.53 5.51 16.77
N ASP A 187 13.86 5.34 16.85
CA ASP A 187 14.76 6.32 17.45
C ASP A 187 14.76 7.65 16.67
N ALA A 188 14.65 7.60 15.34
CA ALA A 188 14.51 8.79 14.50
C ALA A 188 13.18 9.53 14.74
N LYS A 189 12.07 8.79 14.88
CA LYS A 189 10.76 9.37 15.18
C LYS A 189 10.76 10.05 16.55
N VAL A 190 11.30 9.39 17.57
CA VAL A 190 11.41 9.95 18.93
C VAL A 190 12.25 11.23 18.95
N LYS A 191 13.40 11.26 18.22
CA LYS A 191 14.21 12.47 18.11
C LYS A 191 13.44 13.62 17.45
N ARG A 192 12.75 13.34 16.34
CA ARG A 192 11.95 14.35 15.62
C ARG A 192 10.83 14.92 16.49
N GLU A 193 10.12 14.06 17.22
CA GLU A 193 9.08 14.49 18.16
C GLU A 193 9.66 15.34 19.31
N LYS A 194 10.82 14.94 19.84
CA LYS A 194 11.53 15.71 20.87
C LYS A 194 11.95 17.10 20.38
N GLU A 195 12.52 17.20 19.18
CA GLU A 195 12.93 18.47 18.57
C GLU A 195 11.72 19.40 18.31
N LEU A 196 10.60 18.85 17.83
CA LEU A 196 9.36 19.63 17.64
C LEU A 196 8.80 20.16 18.96
N LEU A 197 8.83 19.34 20.02
CA LEU A 197 8.36 19.76 21.34
C LEU A 197 9.25 20.87 21.94
N GLU A 198 10.58 20.76 21.78
CA GLU A 198 11.52 21.79 22.24
C GLU A 198 11.37 23.10 21.43
N ALA A 199 11.15 23.01 20.11
CA ALA A 199 10.88 24.17 19.28
C ALA A 199 9.58 24.90 19.67
N ASP A 200 8.52 24.15 20.01
CA ASP A 200 7.25 24.73 20.48
C ASP A 200 7.41 25.41 21.86
N ARG A 201 8.14 24.79 22.79
CA ARG A 201 8.49 25.42 24.08
C ARG A 201 9.25 26.73 23.88
N LEU A 202 10.23 26.74 22.98
CA LEU A 202 11.02 27.95 22.69
C LEU A 202 10.17 29.07 22.07
N ARG A 203 9.19 28.73 21.22
CA ARG A 203 8.23 29.69 20.65
C ARG A 203 7.32 30.26 21.73
N LYS A 204 6.79 29.41 22.63
CA LYS A 204 5.95 29.81 23.76
C LYS A 204 6.71 30.74 24.71
N ASP A 205 7.95 30.44 25.06
CA ASP A 205 8.80 31.30 25.89
C ASP A 205 9.11 32.65 25.25
N LYS A 206 9.42 32.67 23.94
CA LYS A 206 9.62 33.93 23.19
C LYS A 206 8.34 34.76 23.14
N ALA A 207 7.18 34.14 22.98
CA ALA A 207 5.90 34.82 23.00
C ALA A 207 5.61 35.42 24.38
N GLN A 208 5.80 34.65 25.46
CA GLN A 208 5.62 35.12 26.85
C GLN A 208 6.58 36.26 27.21
N LYS A 209 7.85 36.19 26.78
CA LYS A 209 8.82 37.28 27.00
C LYS A 209 8.47 38.55 26.20
N ARG A 210 7.87 38.42 25.01
CA ARG A 210 7.38 39.57 24.22
C ARG A 210 6.13 40.20 24.84
N THR A 211 5.20 39.41 25.37
CA THR A 211 3.99 39.94 26.01
C THR A 211 4.32 40.66 27.32
N GLN A 212 5.18 40.09 28.18
CA GLN A 212 5.61 40.73 29.43
C GLN A 212 6.35 42.06 29.21
N LYS A 213 7.19 42.16 28.16
CA LYS A 213 7.84 43.44 27.81
C LYS A 213 6.83 44.51 27.39
N ARG A 214 5.80 44.13 26.63
CA ARG A 214 4.76 45.04 26.14
C ARG A 214 3.83 45.52 27.27
N GLU A 215 3.63 44.70 28.28
CA GLU A 215 2.83 45.04 29.46
C GLU A 215 3.58 45.98 30.41
N LYS A 216 4.88 45.74 30.67
CA LYS A 216 5.74 46.68 31.41
C LYS A 216 5.85 48.05 30.75
N GLN A 217 5.81 48.09 29.42
CA GLN A 217 5.86 49.35 28.66
C GLN A 217 4.52 50.10 28.63
N ARG A 218 3.40 49.44 28.96
CA ARG A 218 2.06 50.06 29.08
C ARG A 218 1.71 50.49 30.50
N GLY A 219 2.39 49.94 31.51
CA GLY A 219 2.22 50.31 32.93
C GLY A 219 3.14 51.43 33.43
N CYS A 220 4.05 51.93 32.59
CA CYS A 220 4.82 53.15 32.84
C CYS A 220 4.39 54.22 31.83
N GLY A 221 3.26 54.86 32.09
CA GLY A 221 2.73 56.01 31.38
C GLY A 221 1.85 56.80 32.34
#